data_AF-A0A318JGA1-F1
#
_entry.id   AF-A0A318JGA1-F1
#
_cell.length_a   1.000
_cell.length_b   1.000
_cell.length_c   1.000
_cell.angle_alpha   90.00
_cell.angle_beta   90.00
_cell.angle_gamma   90.00
#
_symmetry.space_group_name_H-M   'P 1'
#
loop_
_entity.id
_entity.type
_entity.pdbx_description
1 polymer ?
#
loop_
_entity_poly.entity_id
_entity_poly.type
_entity_poly.pdbx_seq_one_letter_code
_entity_poly.pdbx_strand_id
1 'polypeptide(L)'
;MTEAKLQAQEATGLTRLVYARLNDLVTVLDAGQRFEFMNRGYAEAGSKQSLRDMQERLLWEIIGDTTLDGCHILDAGCGRGGTLAAIARKQTPASLTGVDLSPEQIEACRSRFGRLKVRWQVADAASLPQVVASQDVILAIELLKELHAPSAFVLSAARTLKTGACLLIADLLDEAAWQMFSRQLVDSGFKLDSCRDLSAGVLAAANCRQMQYQKDDGSNDTTSDEENFLRTVLSEELAAQQEALATANLRYKTLRFIRDDRPVNDNLSDWQLPVTRVMARVTEVAAAAPAAVDEVFLYGAPGNDARLPVFAFPFAGGGASVFRGWHQTLANDMQFCPVQLPGREGFLMDAPLQSMEQWVAWAMAQILPHINAMDGERPFALFGHCLGGLLAYELALALTEAGRPPAALWLTATNPPHLPLSSMLINLLQIAPFDHADLAVVLKVLGGTPPDVLAASTMMRAVQKTMQADFAVGARYQRFDRRSLPCPIYTMAGSRDKLVTPSHMRGWQAYSATPLTGKTIDAEHFFLREFRVEVQAMLRTHAAAITGKAGHIA
;
A
#
# COMPACT_ATOMS: atom_id res chain seq x y z
N MET A 1 -28.07 -8.85 11.12
CA MET A 1 -26.63 -8.91 10.82
C MET A 1 -25.94 -7.88 11.69
N THR A 2 -24.89 -8.23 12.43
CA THR A 2 -24.19 -7.31 13.35
C THR A 2 -23.30 -6.33 12.58
N GLU A 3 -23.10 -5.12 13.11
CA GLU A 3 -22.28 -4.04 12.54
C GLU A 3 -20.84 -4.47 12.23
N ALA A 4 -20.27 -5.35 13.06
CA ALA A 4 -18.97 -6.00 12.82
C ALA A 4 -18.94 -6.91 11.57
N LYS A 5 -20.05 -7.59 11.24
CA LYS A 5 -20.15 -8.39 10.01
C LYS A 5 -20.27 -7.51 8.76
N LEU A 6 -20.89 -6.34 8.85
CA LEU A 6 -20.96 -5.36 7.76
C LEU A 6 -19.58 -4.75 7.48
N GLN A 7 -18.87 -4.32 8.53
CA GLN A 7 -17.52 -3.76 8.43
C GLN A 7 -16.48 -4.76 7.90
N ALA A 8 -16.60 -6.04 8.28
CA ALA A 8 -15.79 -7.11 7.70
C ALA A 8 -16.09 -7.33 6.21
N GLN A 9 -17.36 -7.31 5.80
CA GLN A 9 -17.75 -7.42 4.39
C GLN A 9 -17.25 -6.25 3.53
N GLU A 10 -17.29 -5.02 4.06
CA GLU A 10 -16.80 -3.82 3.38
C GLU A 10 -15.27 -3.79 3.28
N ALA A 11 -14.55 -4.21 4.33
CA ALA A 11 -13.09 -4.36 4.30
C ALA A 11 -12.65 -5.42 3.28
N THR A 12 -13.32 -6.59 3.26
CA THR A 12 -13.10 -7.64 2.25
C THR A 12 -13.40 -7.15 0.82
N GLY A 13 -14.42 -6.33 0.62
CA GLY A 13 -14.75 -5.74 -0.68
C GLY A 13 -13.71 -4.74 -1.21
N LEU A 14 -13.03 -4.05 -0.30
CA LEU A 14 -12.05 -3.00 -0.62
C LEU A 14 -10.66 -3.58 -0.89
N THR A 15 -10.25 -4.62 -0.12
CA THR A 15 -9.08 -5.44 -0.44
C THR A 15 -9.21 -6.11 -1.81
N ARG A 16 -10.40 -6.68 -2.13
CA ARG A 16 -10.71 -7.28 -3.44
C ARG A 16 -10.40 -6.34 -4.60
N LEU A 17 -10.76 -5.07 -4.46
CA LEU A 17 -10.59 -4.04 -5.49
C LEU A 17 -9.12 -3.63 -5.68
N VAL A 18 -8.34 -3.57 -4.58
CA VAL A 18 -6.92 -3.16 -4.60
C VAL A 18 -6.03 -4.28 -5.14
N TYR A 19 -6.29 -5.53 -4.77
CA TYR A 19 -5.56 -6.71 -5.28
C TYR A 19 -5.84 -6.97 -6.78
N ALA A 20 -7.09 -6.80 -7.22
CA ALA A 20 -7.49 -6.84 -8.63
C ALA A 20 -6.72 -5.82 -9.49
N ARG A 21 -6.70 -4.55 -9.07
CA ARG A 21 -6.08 -3.43 -9.80
C ARG A 21 -4.56 -3.53 -9.96
N LEU A 22 -3.89 -4.17 -9.00
CA LEU A 22 -2.45 -4.45 -9.05
C LEU A 22 -2.08 -5.44 -10.17
N ASN A 23 -2.78 -6.57 -10.17
CA ASN A 23 -2.53 -7.66 -11.11
C ASN A 23 -3.07 -7.31 -12.50
N ASP A 24 -4.11 -6.48 -12.58
CA ASP A 24 -4.55 -5.86 -13.83
C ASP A 24 -3.43 -5.04 -14.46
N LEU A 25 -2.65 -4.30 -13.68
CA LEU A 25 -1.56 -3.49 -14.23
C LEU A 25 -0.36 -4.33 -14.70
N VAL A 26 0.00 -5.37 -13.95
CA VAL A 26 0.99 -6.37 -14.42
C VAL A 26 0.47 -7.09 -15.68
N THR A 27 -0.84 -7.29 -15.79
CA THR A 27 -1.50 -7.91 -16.96
C THR A 27 -1.67 -6.97 -18.15
N VAL A 28 -1.79 -5.66 -17.90
CA VAL A 28 -1.90 -4.60 -18.92
C VAL A 28 -0.52 -4.18 -19.44
N LEU A 29 0.53 -4.24 -18.60
CA LEU A 29 1.91 -3.89 -18.96
C LEU A 29 2.74 -5.09 -19.46
N ASP A 30 2.34 -6.33 -19.16
CA ASP A 30 2.85 -7.51 -19.88
C ASP A 30 1.99 -7.72 -21.14
N ALA A 31 2.43 -7.13 -22.25
CA ALA A 31 1.76 -7.23 -23.56
C ALA A 31 1.65 -8.67 -24.13
N GLY A 32 1.89 -9.72 -23.34
CA GLY A 32 1.31 -11.02 -23.66
C GLY A 32 1.70 -12.16 -22.75
N GLN A 33 0.86 -12.52 -21.77
CA GLN A 33 0.66 -13.90 -21.31
C GLN A 33 1.92 -14.77 -21.00
N ARG A 34 3.09 -14.18 -20.71
CA ARG A 34 4.38 -14.92 -20.85
C ARG A 34 4.70 -15.84 -19.67
N PHE A 35 4.19 -15.59 -18.47
CA PHE A 35 4.57 -16.35 -17.25
C PHE A 35 3.39 -17.06 -16.57
N GLU A 36 3.57 -18.32 -16.17
CA GLU A 36 2.55 -19.16 -15.48
C GLU A 36 2.57 -18.99 -13.96
N PHE A 37 3.75 -18.78 -13.37
CA PHE A 37 3.96 -18.71 -11.92
C PHE A 37 4.26 -17.28 -11.46
N MET A 38 3.90 -16.98 -10.22
CA MET A 38 4.22 -15.70 -9.55
C MET A 38 5.19 -15.86 -8.37
N ASN A 39 5.54 -17.10 -7.99
CA ASN A 39 6.45 -17.36 -6.89
C ASN A 39 7.90 -16.98 -7.23
N ARG A 40 8.75 -16.92 -6.21
CA ARG A 40 10.15 -16.48 -6.34
C ARG A 40 11.08 -17.52 -6.99
N GLY A 41 10.69 -18.77 -7.08
CA GLY A 41 11.55 -19.84 -7.56
C GLY A 41 12.71 -20.22 -6.63
N TYR A 42 13.31 -21.36 -6.94
CA TYR A 42 14.36 -22.00 -6.17
C TYR A 42 15.43 -22.54 -7.12
N ALA A 43 16.69 -22.32 -6.79
CA ALA A 43 17.81 -22.80 -7.55
C ALA A 43 18.97 -23.21 -6.64
N GLU A 44 19.84 -24.06 -7.15
CA GLU A 44 21.18 -24.23 -6.56
C GLU A 44 22.08 -23.05 -6.98
N ALA A 45 23.07 -22.73 -6.15
CA ALA A 45 24.02 -21.66 -6.45
C ALA A 45 24.73 -21.92 -7.79
N GLY A 46 24.69 -20.94 -8.69
CA GLY A 46 25.30 -21.05 -10.03
C GLY A 46 24.45 -21.80 -11.07
N SER A 47 23.18 -22.12 -10.76
CA SER A 47 22.25 -22.72 -11.72
C SER A 47 22.07 -21.85 -12.98
N LYS A 48 21.82 -22.50 -14.12
CA LYS A 48 21.50 -21.88 -15.42
C LYS A 48 20.06 -22.17 -15.87
N GLN A 49 19.21 -22.62 -14.95
CA GLN A 49 17.81 -22.96 -15.23
C GLN A 49 17.00 -21.73 -15.67
N SER A 50 15.93 -21.96 -16.43
CA SER A 50 14.99 -20.90 -16.78
C SER A 50 14.20 -20.43 -15.55
N LEU A 51 13.65 -19.22 -15.58
CA LEU A 51 12.78 -18.71 -14.52
C LEU A 51 11.62 -19.66 -14.22
N ARG A 52 10.96 -20.15 -15.28
CA ARG A 52 9.87 -21.11 -15.17
C ARG A 52 10.29 -22.38 -14.45
N ASP A 53 11.47 -22.92 -14.77
CA ASP A 53 11.98 -24.14 -14.14
C ASP A 53 12.33 -23.92 -12.66
N MET A 54 12.89 -22.76 -12.31
CA MET A 54 13.16 -22.38 -10.92
C MET A 54 11.86 -22.22 -10.12
N GLN A 55 10.83 -21.60 -10.72
CA GLN A 55 9.52 -21.42 -10.09
C GLN A 55 8.76 -22.72 -9.89
N GLU A 56 8.84 -23.61 -10.88
CA GLU A 56 8.31 -24.96 -10.77
C GLU A 56 9.11 -25.79 -9.76
N ARG A 57 10.44 -25.60 -9.68
CA ARG A 57 11.28 -26.28 -8.68
C ARG A 57 10.90 -25.89 -7.26
N LEU A 58 10.69 -24.60 -6.99
CA LEU A 58 10.27 -24.13 -5.67
C LEU A 58 8.97 -24.80 -5.23
N LEU A 59 8.00 -24.92 -6.13
CA LEU A 59 6.76 -25.66 -5.85
C LEU A 59 7.05 -27.08 -5.35
N TRP A 60 7.93 -27.82 -6.03
CA TRP A 60 8.26 -29.19 -5.63
C TRP A 60 9.09 -29.26 -4.34
N GLU A 61 9.90 -28.23 -4.03
CA GLU A 61 10.56 -28.11 -2.72
C GLU A 61 9.55 -27.87 -1.58
N ILE A 62 8.47 -27.13 -1.86
CA ILE A 62 7.39 -26.87 -0.90
C ILE A 62 6.52 -28.11 -0.69
N ILE A 63 6.15 -28.81 -1.78
CA ILE A 63 5.38 -30.06 -1.72
C ILE A 63 6.15 -31.15 -0.96
N GLY A 64 7.45 -31.27 -1.24
CA GLY A 64 8.31 -32.29 -0.63
C GLY A 64 7.79 -33.71 -0.92
N ASP A 65 7.67 -34.50 0.14
CA ASP A 65 7.15 -35.89 0.14
C ASP A 65 5.62 -35.98 0.31
N THR A 66 4.91 -34.84 0.28
CA THR A 66 3.45 -34.82 0.43
C THR A 66 2.78 -35.51 -0.76
N THR A 67 1.97 -36.54 -0.48
CA THR A 67 1.20 -37.25 -1.51
C THR A 67 0.09 -36.35 -2.05
N LEU A 68 0.03 -36.22 -3.38
CA LEU A 68 -0.99 -35.42 -4.07
C LEU A 68 -1.96 -36.26 -4.91
N ASP A 69 -1.58 -37.48 -5.27
CA ASP A 69 -2.42 -38.41 -6.02
C ASP A 69 -3.67 -38.78 -5.22
N GLY A 70 -4.84 -38.70 -5.86
CA GLY A 70 -6.13 -38.96 -5.23
C GLY A 70 -6.57 -37.91 -4.19
N CYS A 71 -5.80 -36.84 -3.98
CA CYS A 71 -6.14 -35.80 -3.00
C CYS A 71 -7.07 -34.72 -3.57
N HIS A 72 -7.89 -34.14 -2.70
CA HIS A 72 -8.58 -32.87 -2.92
C HIS A 72 -7.66 -31.71 -2.50
N ILE A 73 -7.18 -30.95 -3.49
CA ILE A 73 -6.16 -29.92 -3.31
C ILE A 73 -6.75 -28.54 -3.56
N LEU A 74 -6.50 -27.62 -2.63
CA LEU A 74 -6.86 -26.22 -2.72
C LEU A 74 -5.61 -25.34 -2.70
N ASP A 75 -5.49 -24.42 -3.66
CA ASP A 75 -4.51 -23.33 -3.63
C ASP A 75 -5.21 -22.05 -3.16
N ALA A 76 -4.84 -21.55 -1.97
CA ALA A 76 -5.50 -20.47 -1.25
C ALA A 76 -5.15 -19.06 -1.75
N GLY A 77 -4.31 -18.95 -2.77
CA GLY A 77 -3.93 -17.70 -3.44
C GLY A 77 -3.36 -18.02 -4.81
N CYS A 78 -4.18 -18.58 -5.69
CA CYS A 78 -3.69 -19.27 -6.89
C CYS A 78 -3.10 -18.33 -7.94
N GLY A 79 -3.36 -17.02 -7.86
CA GLY A 79 -2.81 -16.02 -8.75
C GLY A 79 -3.07 -16.35 -10.22
N ARG A 80 -1.99 -16.53 -10.99
CA ARG A 80 -2.05 -16.89 -12.41
C ARG A 80 -2.24 -18.38 -12.69
N GLY A 81 -2.34 -19.23 -11.66
CA GLY A 81 -2.71 -20.65 -11.77
C GLY A 81 -1.58 -21.63 -12.08
N GLY A 82 -0.33 -21.17 -12.19
CA GLY A 82 0.83 -22.01 -12.53
C GLY A 82 1.05 -23.19 -11.56
N THR A 83 0.83 -22.97 -10.26
CA THR A 83 0.93 -24.01 -9.22
C THR A 83 0.03 -25.20 -9.53
N LEU A 84 -1.27 -24.96 -9.67
CA LEU A 84 -2.24 -26.00 -9.96
C LEU A 84 -2.07 -26.59 -11.36
N ALA A 85 -1.62 -25.77 -12.33
CA ALA A 85 -1.32 -26.26 -13.68
C ALA A 85 -0.14 -27.26 -13.67
N ALA A 86 0.91 -27.00 -12.90
CA ALA A 86 2.04 -27.92 -12.76
C ALA A 86 1.65 -29.20 -12.03
N ILE A 87 0.84 -29.11 -10.97
CA ILE A 87 0.30 -30.29 -10.27
C ILE A 87 -0.56 -31.12 -11.24
N ALA A 88 -1.48 -30.50 -11.96
CA ALA A 88 -2.36 -31.19 -12.92
C ALA A 88 -1.61 -31.92 -14.05
N ARG A 89 -0.40 -31.46 -14.39
CA ARG A 89 0.45 -32.05 -15.45
C ARG A 89 1.30 -33.23 -14.96
N LYS A 90 1.60 -33.30 -13.66
CA LYS A 90 2.58 -34.24 -13.08
C LYS A 90 1.99 -35.23 -12.07
N GLN A 91 0.80 -34.95 -11.55
CA GLN A 91 0.12 -35.72 -10.51
C GLN A 91 -1.32 -35.99 -10.93
N THR A 92 -1.97 -36.94 -10.25
CA THR A 92 -3.34 -37.37 -10.48
C THR A 92 -4.25 -37.07 -9.28
N PRO A 93 -4.45 -35.80 -8.91
CA PRO A 93 -5.31 -35.43 -7.79
C PRO A 93 -6.78 -35.75 -8.07
N ALA A 94 -7.56 -36.04 -7.03
CA ALA A 94 -9.00 -36.25 -7.16
C ALA A 94 -9.73 -34.95 -7.56
N SER A 95 -9.27 -33.80 -7.06
CA SER A 95 -9.73 -32.49 -7.54
C SER A 95 -8.72 -31.39 -7.26
N LEU A 96 -8.70 -30.37 -8.13
CA LEU A 96 -7.94 -29.15 -7.96
C LEU A 96 -8.89 -27.95 -7.89
N THR A 97 -8.72 -27.11 -6.86
CA THR A 97 -9.43 -25.84 -6.73
C THR A 97 -8.42 -24.72 -6.52
N GLY A 98 -8.50 -23.67 -7.34
CA GLY A 98 -7.75 -22.44 -7.15
C GLY A 98 -8.70 -21.34 -6.71
N VAL A 99 -8.37 -20.70 -5.58
CA VAL A 99 -9.04 -19.48 -5.14
C VAL A 99 -8.10 -18.31 -5.21
N ASP A 100 -8.63 -17.18 -5.63
CA ASP A 100 -7.92 -15.91 -5.62
C ASP A 100 -8.92 -14.78 -5.39
N LEU A 101 -8.43 -13.69 -4.81
CA LEU A 101 -9.26 -12.55 -4.47
C LEU A 101 -9.61 -11.68 -5.69
N SER A 102 -8.77 -11.71 -6.74
CA SER A 102 -8.97 -10.97 -8.00
C SER A 102 -9.86 -11.75 -8.99
N PRO A 103 -11.01 -11.19 -9.39
CA PRO A 103 -11.81 -11.73 -10.50
C PRO A 103 -11.03 -11.89 -11.81
N GLU A 104 -10.13 -10.97 -12.10
CA GLU A 104 -9.37 -10.89 -13.33
C GLU A 104 -8.31 -11.98 -13.42
N GLN A 105 -7.64 -12.29 -12.31
CA GLN A 105 -6.70 -13.42 -12.20
C GLN A 105 -7.40 -14.77 -12.41
N ILE A 106 -8.59 -14.93 -11.82
CA ILE A 106 -9.41 -16.12 -12.01
C ILE A 106 -9.87 -16.25 -13.46
N GLU A 107 -10.24 -15.15 -14.11
CA GLU A 107 -10.61 -15.17 -15.52
C GLU A 107 -9.41 -15.48 -16.43
N ALA A 108 -8.24 -14.92 -16.13
CA ALA A 108 -6.99 -15.26 -16.81
C ALA A 108 -6.65 -16.76 -16.66
N CYS A 109 -6.85 -17.34 -15.47
CA CYS A 109 -6.67 -18.77 -15.22
C CYS A 109 -7.63 -19.61 -16.07
N ARG A 110 -8.92 -19.24 -16.12
CA ARG A 110 -9.93 -19.95 -16.94
C ARG A 110 -9.59 -19.90 -18.42
N SER A 111 -9.20 -18.73 -18.92
CA SER A 111 -8.81 -18.54 -20.31
C SER A 111 -7.58 -19.37 -20.68
N ARG A 112 -6.52 -19.29 -19.85
CA ARG A 112 -5.24 -19.97 -20.11
C ARG A 112 -5.29 -21.49 -19.90
N PHE A 113 -5.97 -21.93 -18.84
CA PHE A 113 -5.97 -23.32 -18.40
C PHE A 113 -7.33 -24.01 -18.55
N GLY A 114 -8.23 -23.51 -19.40
CA GLY A 114 -9.58 -24.06 -19.57
C GLY A 114 -9.64 -25.54 -20.00
N ARG A 115 -8.54 -26.12 -20.47
CA ARG A 115 -8.41 -27.56 -20.76
C ARG A 115 -8.05 -28.41 -19.54
N LEU A 116 -7.52 -27.82 -18.48
CA LEU A 116 -7.18 -28.51 -17.24
C LEU A 116 -8.44 -28.66 -16.38
N LYS A 117 -8.57 -29.80 -15.70
CA LYS A 117 -9.68 -30.06 -14.76
C LYS A 117 -9.43 -29.36 -13.42
N VAL A 118 -9.44 -28.03 -13.43
CA VAL A 118 -9.26 -27.17 -12.25
C VAL A 118 -10.48 -26.28 -12.05
N ARG A 119 -10.95 -26.17 -10.81
CA ARG A 119 -12.03 -25.26 -10.44
C ARG A 119 -11.44 -23.92 -10.01
N TRP A 120 -11.67 -22.87 -10.80
CA TRP A 120 -11.19 -21.51 -10.52
C TRP A 120 -12.31 -20.64 -9.91
N GLN A 121 -12.08 -20.08 -8.72
CA GLN A 121 -13.10 -19.36 -7.96
C GLN A 121 -12.57 -18.04 -7.40
N VAL A 122 -13.37 -17.00 -7.49
CA VAL A 122 -13.09 -15.75 -6.78
C VAL A 122 -13.48 -15.94 -5.32
N ALA A 123 -12.51 -15.93 -4.41
CA ALA A 123 -12.77 -16.09 -2.98
C ALA A 123 -11.66 -15.49 -2.11
N ASP A 124 -11.98 -15.29 -0.85
CA ASP A 124 -11.05 -14.81 0.17
C ASP A 124 -10.48 -16.01 0.94
N ALA A 125 -9.16 -16.10 1.05
CA ALA A 125 -8.49 -17.14 1.84
C ALA A 125 -8.91 -17.09 3.32
N ALA A 126 -9.19 -15.90 3.85
CA ALA A 126 -9.72 -15.72 5.20
C ALA A 126 -11.15 -16.24 5.37
N SER A 127 -11.86 -16.55 4.27
CA SER A 127 -13.21 -17.11 4.28
C SER A 127 -13.44 -18.07 3.11
N LEU A 128 -12.74 -19.21 3.17
CA LEU A 128 -12.75 -20.22 2.13
C LEU A 128 -14.17 -20.79 1.92
N PRO A 129 -14.70 -20.79 0.67
CA PRO A 129 -16.06 -21.23 0.36
C PRO A 129 -16.21 -22.75 0.30
N GLN A 130 -15.13 -23.50 0.50
CA GLN A 130 -15.11 -24.95 0.44
C GLN A 130 -15.92 -25.56 1.60
N VAL A 131 -16.42 -26.77 1.37
CA VAL A 131 -17.15 -27.54 2.37
C VAL A 131 -16.23 -27.85 3.55
N VAL A 132 -16.77 -27.81 4.77
CA VAL A 132 -16.06 -28.19 6.00
C VAL A 132 -15.45 -29.58 5.84
N ALA A 133 -14.19 -29.75 6.27
CA ALA A 133 -13.47 -31.02 6.23
C ALA A 133 -13.52 -31.72 4.85
N SER A 134 -13.24 -30.98 3.78
CA SER A 134 -13.30 -31.50 2.40
C SER A 134 -11.95 -31.62 1.71
N GLN A 135 -10.95 -30.84 2.14
CA GLN A 135 -9.65 -30.80 1.48
C GLN A 135 -8.64 -31.70 2.19
N ASP A 136 -7.79 -32.36 1.40
CA ASP A 136 -6.66 -33.18 1.86
C ASP A 136 -5.36 -32.36 1.90
N VAL A 137 -5.27 -31.32 1.06
CA VAL A 137 -4.13 -30.41 0.98
C VAL A 137 -4.61 -28.97 0.76
N ILE A 138 -4.12 -28.03 1.57
CA ILE A 138 -4.18 -26.59 1.27
C ILE A 138 -2.77 -26.08 1.03
N LEU A 139 -2.58 -25.36 -0.09
CA LEU A 139 -1.36 -24.64 -0.41
C LEU A 139 -1.54 -23.14 -0.11
N ALA A 140 -0.59 -22.54 0.58
CA ALA A 140 -0.49 -21.10 0.80
C ALA A 140 0.95 -20.66 0.50
N ILE A 141 1.22 -20.37 -0.78
CA ILE A 141 2.55 -20.02 -1.28
C ILE A 141 2.59 -18.51 -1.53
N GLU A 142 3.41 -17.81 -0.77
CA GLU A 142 3.65 -16.36 -0.84
C GLU A 142 2.35 -15.55 -0.70
N LEU A 143 1.51 -15.99 0.25
CA LEU A 143 0.17 -15.45 0.50
C LEU A 143 0.12 -14.60 1.78
N LEU A 144 0.91 -14.91 2.80
CA LEU A 144 0.67 -14.45 4.17
C LEU A 144 0.82 -12.94 4.34
N LYS A 145 1.72 -12.32 3.56
CA LYS A 145 1.91 -10.86 3.56
C LYS A 145 0.73 -10.09 2.96
N GLU A 146 -0.03 -10.75 2.09
CA GLU A 146 -1.18 -10.17 1.40
C GLU A 146 -2.49 -10.33 2.21
N LEU A 147 -2.45 -11.10 3.30
CA LEU A 147 -3.62 -11.33 4.15
C LEU A 147 -3.84 -10.16 5.12
N HIS A 148 -5.04 -9.58 5.07
CA HIS A 148 -5.47 -8.56 6.03
C HIS A 148 -5.71 -9.12 7.45
N ALA A 149 -6.06 -10.41 7.51
CA ALA A 149 -6.33 -11.13 8.76
C ALA A 149 -5.73 -12.55 8.68
N PRO A 150 -4.42 -12.71 8.97
CA PRO A 150 -3.77 -14.02 9.00
C PRO A 150 -4.44 -15.01 9.98
N SER A 151 -4.96 -14.50 11.09
CA SER A 151 -5.79 -15.23 12.08
C SER A 151 -7.03 -15.87 11.43
N ALA A 152 -7.77 -15.11 10.62
CA ALA A 152 -8.96 -15.59 9.93
C ALA A 152 -8.62 -16.67 8.89
N PHE A 153 -7.47 -16.57 8.22
CA PHE A 153 -6.98 -17.64 7.35
C PHE A 153 -6.69 -18.93 8.12
N VAL A 154 -6.09 -18.86 9.31
CA VAL A 154 -5.87 -20.04 10.17
C VAL A 154 -7.19 -20.76 10.46
N LEU A 155 -8.23 -20.04 10.89
CA LEU A 155 -9.55 -20.60 11.19
C LEU A 155 -10.20 -21.21 9.93
N SER A 156 -10.12 -20.47 8.82
CA SER A 156 -10.63 -20.88 7.51
C SER A 156 -9.98 -22.17 7.02
N ALA A 157 -8.65 -22.29 7.13
CA ALA A 157 -7.91 -23.51 6.80
C ALA A 157 -8.26 -24.67 7.75
N ALA A 158 -8.32 -24.42 9.06
CA ALA A 158 -8.65 -25.44 10.07
C ALA A 158 -10.03 -26.07 9.85
N ARG A 159 -11.01 -25.26 9.43
CA ARG A 159 -12.37 -25.69 9.09
C ARG A 159 -12.41 -26.51 7.80
N THR A 160 -11.56 -26.17 6.84
CA THR A 160 -11.62 -26.71 5.47
C THR A 160 -10.89 -28.04 5.32
N LEU A 161 -9.81 -28.23 6.08
CA LEU A 161 -9.00 -29.46 6.07
C LEU A 161 -9.66 -30.61 6.84
N LYS A 162 -9.53 -31.83 6.33
CA LYS A 162 -9.85 -33.06 7.08
C LYS A 162 -8.84 -33.26 8.22
N THR A 163 -9.22 -33.99 9.26
CA THR A 163 -8.23 -34.49 10.23
C THR A 163 -7.21 -35.40 9.53
N GLY A 164 -5.92 -35.18 9.80
CA GLY A 164 -4.80 -35.85 9.15
C GLY A 164 -4.36 -35.21 7.82
N ALA A 165 -5.12 -34.23 7.29
CA ALA A 165 -4.79 -33.50 6.07
C ALA A 165 -3.70 -32.44 6.32
N CYS A 166 -3.03 -32.00 5.26
CA CYS A 166 -1.90 -31.08 5.38
C CYS A 166 -2.18 -29.66 4.90
N LEU A 167 -1.55 -28.71 5.59
CA LEU A 167 -1.43 -27.31 5.17
C LEU A 167 0.05 -27.07 4.86
N LEU A 168 0.34 -26.73 3.60
CA LEU A 168 1.68 -26.39 3.11
C LEU A 168 1.78 -24.88 2.93
N ILE A 169 2.75 -24.29 3.60
CA ILE A 169 2.91 -22.84 3.69
C ILE A 169 4.32 -22.50 3.28
N ALA A 170 4.50 -21.52 2.40
CA ALA A 170 5.82 -21.01 2.06
C ALA A 170 5.78 -19.50 1.93
N ASP A 171 6.63 -18.78 2.65
CA ASP A 171 6.65 -17.31 2.61
C ASP A 171 8.01 -16.77 3.03
N LEU A 172 8.19 -15.44 2.99
CA LEU A 172 9.39 -14.71 3.38
C LEU A 172 9.10 -13.79 4.58
N LEU A 173 9.17 -14.28 5.81
CA LEU A 173 8.86 -13.48 7.01
C LEU A 173 10.08 -13.30 7.92
N ASP A 174 9.98 -12.37 8.86
CA ASP A 174 10.91 -12.30 9.99
C ASP A 174 10.60 -13.41 11.02
N GLU A 175 11.51 -13.60 11.97
CA GLU A 175 11.38 -14.68 12.95
C GLU A 175 10.19 -14.50 13.91
N ALA A 176 9.85 -13.26 14.28
CA ALA A 176 8.76 -12.97 15.19
C ALA A 176 7.40 -13.30 14.56
N ALA A 177 7.25 -12.95 13.28
CA ALA A 177 6.10 -13.28 12.45
C ALA A 177 5.93 -14.80 12.29
N TRP A 178 7.02 -15.52 11.97
CA TRP A 178 6.98 -16.99 11.88
C TRP A 178 6.54 -17.64 13.19
N GLN A 179 7.08 -17.18 14.32
CA GLN A 179 6.73 -17.69 15.64
C GLN A 179 5.27 -17.39 16.01
N MET A 180 4.77 -16.20 15.69
CA MET A 180 3.37 -15.84 15.97
C MET A 180 2.40 -16.68 15.14
N PHE A 181 2.62 -16.75 13.83
CA PHE A 181 1.75 -17.51 12.93
C PHE A 181 1.74 -19.01 13.25
N SER A 182 2.91 -19.58 13.52
CA SER A 182 3.04 -21.00 13.90
C SER A 182 2.30 -21.31 15.19
N ARG A 183 2.36 -20.41 16.19
CA ARG A 183 1.60 -20.57 17.44
C ARG A 183 0.09 -20.60 17.19
N GLN A 184 -0.42 -19.69 16.36
CA GLN A 184 -1.86 -19.67 16.05
C GLN A 184 -2.34 -20.96 15.37
N LEU A 185 -1.53 -21.52 14.45
CA LEU A 185 -1.83 -22.82 13.86
C LEU A 185 -1.84 -23.91 14.94
N VAL A 186 -0.83 -23.96 15.81
CA VAL A 186 -0.76 -24.97 16.88
C VAL A 186 -1.95 -24.87 17.85
N ASP A 187 -2.35 -23.66 18.20
CA ASP A 187 -3.50 -23.36 19.08
C ASP A 187 -4.84 -23.65 18.39
N SER A 188 -4.85 -23.73 17.06
CA SER A 188 -6.04 -24.01 16.24
C SER A 188 -6.12 -25.45 15.74
N GLY A 189 -5.43 -26.36 16.43
CA GLY A 189 -5.47 -27.79 16.14
C GLY A 189 -4.65 -28.19 14.92
N PHE A 190 -3.48 -27.58 14.76
CA PHE A 190 -2.46 -28.09 13.84
C PHE A 190 -1.25 -28.61 14.62
N LYS A 191 -0.58 -29.60 14.03
CA LYS A 191 0.73 -30.06 14.47
C LYS A 191 1.76 -29.68 13.40
N LEU A 192 2.82 -28.98 13.79
CA LEU A 192 3.96 -28.77 12.90
C LEU A 192 4.63 -30.12 12.64
N ASP A 193 4.73 -30.49 11.37
CA ASP A 193 5.34 -31.75 10.95
C ASP A 193 6.74 -31.52 10.37
N SER A 194 6.91 -30.50 9.54
CA SER A 194 8.25 -30.08 9.09
C SER A 194 8.35 -28.57 8.89
N CYS A 195 9.56 -28.05 9.09
CA CYS A 195 9.93 -26.66 8.82
C CYS A 195 11.29 -26.68 8.14
N ARG A 196 11.38 -26.15 6.92
CA ARG A 196 12.62 -26.05 6.17
C ARG A 196 12.89 -24.61 5.80
N ASP A 197 14.13 -24.19 5.98
CA ASP A 197 14.62 -22.91 5.51
C ASP A 197 15.12 -23.05 4.06
N LEU A 198 14.46 -22.38 3.12
CA LEU A 198 14.80 -22.37 1.70
C LEU A 198 15.50 -21.07 1.28
N SER A 199 15.86 -20.21 2.24
CA SER A 199 16.44 -18.88 1.99
C SER A 199 17.62 -18.92 1.03
N ALA A 200 18.53 -19.89 1.20
CA ALA A 200 19.71 -20.01 0.34
C ALA A 200 19.36 -20.30 -1.13
N GLY A 201 18.40 -21.18 -1.39
CA GLY A 201 18.02 -21.53 -2.76
C GLY A 201 17.11 -20.49 -3.42
N VAL A 202 16.29 -19.79 -2.64
CA VAL A 202 15.53 -18.62 -3.11
C VAL A 202 16.47 -17.47 -3.45
N LEU A 203 17.50 -17.25 -2.62
CA LEU A 203 18.57 -16.27 -2.89
C LEU A 203 19.37 -16.64 -4.15
N ALA A 204 19.69 -17.91 -4.34
CA ALA A 204 20.35 -18.36 -5.57
C ALA A 204 19.47 -18.14 -6.81
N ALA A 205 18.17 -18.43 -6.75
CA ALA A 205 17.24 -18.16 -7.86
C ALA A 205 17.11 -16.66 -8.16
N ALA A 206 17.18 -15.82 -7.14
CA ALA A 206 17.26 -14.38 -7.29
C ALA A 206 18.54 -13.96 -8.04
N ASN A 207 19.71 -14.47 -7.63
CA ASN A 207 20.98 -14.18 -8.30
C ASN A 207 20.99 -14.65 -9.77
N CYS A 208 20.40 -15.81 -10.07
CA CYS A 208 20.26 -16.32 -11.43
C CYS A 208 19.40 -15.39 -12.31
N ARG A 209 18.28 -14.90 -11.78
CA ARG A 209 17.42 -13.92 -12.46
C ARG A 209 18.18 -12.62 -12.76
N GLN A 210 18.89 -12.08 -11.77
CA GLN A 210 19.67 -10.86 -11.93
C GLN A 210 20.74 -10.99 -13.03
N MET A 211 21.46 -12.12 -13.07
CA MET A 211 22.45 -12.39 -14.12
C MET A 211 21.83 -12.60 -15.50
N GLN A 212 20.60 -13.13 -15.59
CA GLN A 212 19.87 -13.27 -16.86
C GLN A 212 19.40 -11.89 -17.37
N TYR A 213 18.95 -11.00 -16.49
CA TYR A 213 18.59 -9.63 -16.85
C TYR A 213 19.80 -8.82 -17.34
N GLN A 214 20.98 -9.03 -16.77
CA GLN A 214 22.22 -8.36 -17.19
C GLN A 214 22.79 -8.87 -18.52
N LYS A 215 22.49 -10.12 -18.94
CA LYS A 215 22.99 -10.69 -20.21
C LYS A 215 22.18 -10.32 -21.44
N ASP A 216 20.92 -9.94 -21.25
CA ASP A 216 20.05 -9.45 -22.32
C ASP A 216 20.38 -8.02 -22.78
N ASP A 217 21.32 -7.32 -22.11
CA ASP A 217 21.75 -5.95 -22.50
C ASP A 217 22.50 -5.89 -23.84
N GLY A 218 22.93 -7.06 -24.35
CA GLY A 218 23.87 -7.16 -25.48
C GLY A 218 23.26 -7.57 -26.81
N SER A 219 21.95 -7.84 -26.93
CA SER A 219 21.36 -8.21 -28.22
C SER A 219 19.95 -7.66 -28.45
N ASN A 220 19.88 -6.68 -29.35
CA ASN A 220 18.71 -6.05 -30.00
C ASN A 220 17.84 -5.11 -29.15
N ASP A 221 18.27 -3.85 -29.22
CA ASP A 221 17.61 -2.55 -29.01
C ASP A 221 16.18 -2.42 -29.58
N THR A 222 15.23 -3.23 -29.10
CA THR A 222 13.82 -3.22 -29.54
C THR A 222 12.80 -3.30 -28.39
N THR A 223 13.23 -3.36 -27.13
CA THR A 223 12.33 -3.27 -25.97
C THR A 223 12.02 -1.81 -25.65
N SER A 224 10.75 -1.52 -25.34
CA SER A 224 10.31 -0.15 -25.02
C SER A 224 10.93 0.38 -23.73
N ASP A 225 11.04 1.70 -23.56
CA ASP A 225 11.54 2.35 -22.33
C ASP A 225 10.83 1.84 -21.06
N GLU A 226 9.56 1.44 -21.19
CA GLU A 226 8.73 0.90 -20.11
C GLU A 226 9.13 -0.53 -19.71
N GLU A 227 9.53 -1.39 -20.66
CA GLU A 227 10.03 -2.74 -20.39
C GLU A 227 11.42 -2.71 -19.75
N ASN A 228 12.28 -1.77 -20.16
CA ASN A 228 13.60 -1.59 -19.57
C ASN A 228 13.51 -1.06 -18.12
N PHE A 229 12.60 -0.12 -17.85
CA PHE A 229 12.31 0.37 -16.49
C PHE A 229 11.81 -0.74 -15.56
N LEU A 230 10.87 -1.59 -16.02
CA LEU A 230 10.37 -2.73 -15.24
C LEU A 230 11.47 -3.74 -14.93
N ARG A 231 12.40 -3.99 -15.86
CA ARG A 231 13.57 -4.84 -15.64
C ARG A 231 14.46 -4.28 -14.53
N THR A 232 14.73 -2.97 -14.51
CA THR A 232 15.52 -2.30 -13.48
C THR A 232 14.84 -2.38 -12.11
N VAL A 233 13.56 -2.02 -12.03
CA VAL A 233 12.70 -2.12 -10.83
C VAL A 233 12.74 -3.52 -10.20
N LEU A 234 12.48 -4.55 -11.02
CA LEU A 234 12.47 -5.94 -10.56
C LEU A 234 13.87 -6.42 -10.16
N SER A 235 14.94 -5.85 -10.72
CA SER A 235 16.32 -6.20 -10.36
C SER A 235 16.78 -5.57 -9.04
N GLU A 236 16.31 -4.37 -8.71
CA GLU A 236 16.64 -3.67 -7.45
C GLU A 236 15.82 -4.19 -6.26
N GLU A 237 14.53 -4.49 -6.45
CA GLU A 237 13.72 -5.18 -5.42
C GLU A 237 14.36 -6.53 -5.06
N LEU A 238 14.83 -7.25 -6.10
CA LEU A 238 15.53 -8.50 -5.95
C LEU A 238 16.84 -8.33 -5.18
N ALA A 239 17.57 -7.23 -5.40
CA ALA A 239 18.80 -6.88 -4.69
C ALA A 239 18.57 -6.57 -3.20
N ALA A 240 17.57 -5.77 -2.87
CA ALA A 240 17.21 -5.46 -1.47
C ALA A 240 16.75 -6.72 -0.71
N GLN A 241 16.00 -7.60 -1.38
CA GLN A 241 15.58 -8.87 -0.81
C GLN A 241 16.74 -9.85 -0.67
N GLN A 242 17.69 -9.85 -1.62
CA GLN A 242 18.94 -10.60 -1.52
C GLN A 242 19.75 -10.16 -0.30
N GLU A 243 19.89 -8.85 -0.08
CA GLU A 243 20.56 -8.28 1.09
C GLU A 243 19.85 -8.65 2.40
N ALA A 244 18.51 -8.54 2.46
CA ALA A 244 17.73 -8.92 3.63
C ALA A 244 17.82 -10.42 3.98
N LEU A 245 17.85 -11.28 2.97
CA LEU A 245 18.10 -12.73 3.11
C LEU A 245 19.54 -13.01 3.58
N ALA A 246 20.51 -12.30 3.01
CA ALA A 246 21.93 -12.43 3.35
C ALA A 246 22.26 -11.94 4.77
N THR A 247 21.60 -10.89 5.23
CA THR A 247 21.80 -10.25 6.55
C THR A 247 20.97 -10.88 7.68
N ALA A 248 20.23 -11.95 7.40
CA ALA A 248 19.42 -12.70 8.36
C ALA A 248 18.14 -12.02 8.90
N ASN A 249 17.74 -10.88 8.33
CA ASN A 249 16.53 -10.18 8.76
C ASN A 249 15.24 -10.89 8.32
N LEU A 250 15.27 -11.57 7.18
CA LEU A 250 14.15 -12.35 6.66
C LEU A 250 14.56 -13.79 6.37
N ARG A 251 13.60 -14.70 6.50
CA ARG A 251 13.76 -16.12 6.20
C ARG A 251 12.64 -16.62 5.33
N TYR A 252 13.02 -17.17 4.17
CA TYR A 252 12.09 -17.90 3.32
C TYR A 252 11.95 -19.31 3.89
N LYS A 253 10.84 -19.60 4.55
CA LYS A 253 10.59 -20.92 5.15
C LYS A 253 9.41 -21.59 4.46
N THR A 254 9.51 -22.90 4.30
CA THR A 254 8.35 -23.77 4.04
C THR A 254 8.01 -24.56 5.29
N LEU A 255 6.74 -24.54 5.68
CA LEU A 255 6.21 -25.26 6.83
C LEU A 255 5.10 -26.20 6.36
N ARG A 256 5.17 -27.45 6.80
CA ARG A 256 4.09 -28.43 6.69
C ARG A 256 3.43 -28.60 8.05
N PHE A 257 2.15 -28.29 8.11
CA PHE A 257 1.30 -28.57 9.25
C PHE A 257 0.32 -29.69 8.92
N ILE A 258 0.01 -30.52 9.92
CA ILE A 258 -1.01 -31.56 9.84
C ILE A 258 -2.19 -31.14 10.73
N ARG A 259 -3.40 -31.17 10.18
CA ARG A 259 -4.63 -30.92 10.96
C ARG A 259 -4.84 -32.07 11.93
N ASP A 260 -4.89 -31.79 13.23
CA ASP A 260 -5.25 -32.78 14.24
C ASP A 260 -6.76 -32.75 14.55
N ASP A 261 -7.19 -33.48 15.57
CA ASP A 261 -8.58 -33.58 16.01
C ASP A 261 -8.95 -32.56 17.11
N ARG A 262 -8.01 -31.69 17.53
CA ARG A 262 -8.27 -30.70 18.57
C ARG A 262 -9.23 -29.62 18.06
N PRO A 263 -10.05 -29.06 18.96
CA PRO A 263 -10.96 -27.98 18.63
C PRO A 263 -10.20 -26.74 18.18
N VAL A 264 -10.78 -26.02 17.22
CA VAL A 264 -10.25 -24.76 16.74
C VAL A 264 -10.42 -23.71 17.84
N ASN A 265 -9.36 -22.95 18.13
CA ASN A 265 -9.47 -21.80 19.01
C ASN A 265 -10.10 -20.64 18.25
N ASP A 266 -11.40 -20.39 18.44
CA ASP A 266 -12.12 -19.31 17.76
C ASP A 266 -11.77 -17.91 18.29
N ASN A 267 -10.97 -17.81 19.36
CA ASN A 267 -10.52 -16.55 19.99
C ASN A 267 -9.04 -16.27 19.70
N LEU A 268 -8.62 -16.35 18.44
CA LEU A 268 -7.28 -15.90 18.05
C LEU A 268 -7.20 -14.38 18.14
N SER A 269 -6.15 -13.86 18.77
CA SER A 269 -5.85 -12.44 18.71
C SER A 269 -5.49 -12.05 17.28
N ASP A 270 -6.17 -11.06 16.74
CA ASP A 270 -5.74 -10.43 15.50
C ASP A 270 -4.35 -9.85 15.70
N TRP A 271 -3.45 -10.23 14.81
CA TRP A 271 -2.13 -9.66 14.71
C TRP A 271 -1.83 -9.45 13.24
N GLN A 272 -1.09 -8.39 12.99
CA GLN A 272 -0.56 -8.09 11.68
C GLN A 272 0.95 -8.20 11.77
N LEU A 273 1.58 -8.55 10.66
CA LEU A 273 3.02 -8.46 10.53
C LEU A 273 3.47 -7.06 10.96
N PRO A 274 4.54 -6.92 11.77
CA PRO A 274 4.92 -5.63 12.31
C PRO A 274 5.25 -4.65 11.18
N VAL A 275 4.35 -3.70 10.93
CA VAL A 275 4.75 -2.38 10.45
C VAL A 275 5.03 -1.57 11.71
N THR A 276 6.28 -1.18 11.88
CA THR A 276 6.85 -0.51 13.06
C THR A 276 5.89 0.50 13.70
N ARG A 277 5.63 0.35 15.02
CA ARG A 277 4.77 1.23 15.82
C ARG A 277 5.32 2.67 15.88
N VAL A 278 4.57 3.59 15.29
CA VAL A 278 4.84 5.03 15.07
C VAL A 278 4.80 5.88 16.36
N MET A 279 3.89 5.60 17.29
CA MET A 279 3.50 6.60 18.29
C MET A 279 4.46 6.80 19.47
N ALA A 280 5.31 5.83 19.80
CA ALA A 280 6.27 6.01 20.90
C ALA A 280 7.46 6.92 20.54
N ARG A 281 7.67 7.20 19.24
CA ARG A 281 8.80 8.01 18.74
C ARG A 281 8.46 9.46 18.40
N VAL A 282 7.19 9.80 18.19
CA VAL A 282 6.78 11.17 17.80
C VAL A 282 7.11 12.18 18.91
N THR A 283 6.91 11.82 20.18
CA THR A 283 7.19 12.69 21.32
C THR A 283 8.68 12.95 21.55
N GLU A 284 9.54 11.99 21.21
CA GLU A 284 11.01 12.14 21.29
C GLU A 284 11.58 12.91 20.10
N VAL A 285 11.02 12.74 18.90
CA VAL A 285 11.47 13.43 17.67
C VAL A 285 10.98 14.89 17.60
N ALA A 286 9.79 15.19 18.12
CA ALA A 286 9.27 16.56 18.18
C ALA A 286 10.13 17.50 19.04
N ALA A 287 10.85 16.96 20.05
CA ALA A 287 11.80 17.73 20.86
C ALA A 287 13.08 18.13 20.11
N ALA A 288 13.35 17.53 18.93
CA ALA A 288 14.54 17.77 18.11
C ALA A 288 14.27 18.55 16.81
N ALA A 289 13.00 18.93 16.53
CA ALA A 289 12.65 19.72 15.35
C ALA A 289 13.14 21.18 15.49
N PRO A 290 13.67 21.81 14.43
CA PRO A 290 14.07 23.22 14.46
C PRO A 290 12.93 24.16 14.85
N ALA A 291 13.28 25.32 15.43
CA ALA A 291 12.32 26.35 15.79
C ALA A 291 11.49 26.84 14.59
N ALA A 292 10.34 27.46 14.85
CA ALA A 292 9.50 28.03 13.79
C ALA A 292 10.27 29.08 12.97
N VAL A 293 10.23 28.95 11.65
CA VAL A 293 10.83 29.90 10.71
C VAL A 293 9.76 30.41 9.75
N ASP A 294 9.61 31.74 9.66
CA ASP A 294 8.55 32.39 8.87
C ASP A 294 8.63 32.03 7.37
N GLU A 295 9.82 31.66 6.88
CA GLU A 295 10.10 31.24 5.51
C GLU A 295 9.35 29.97 5.09
N VAL A 296 8.80 29.19 6.04
CA VAL A 296 7.93 28.03 5.77
C VAL A 296 6.64 28.42 5.06
N PHE A 297 6.17 29.66 5.24
CA PHE A 297 4.96 30.19 4.62
C PHE A 297 5.31 31.11 3.46
N LEU A 298 5.68 30.53 2.31
CA LEU A 298 6.12 31.26 1.10
C LEU A 298 5.17 32.39 0.67
N TYR A 299 3.88 32.27 0.97
CA TYR A 299 2.84 33.24 0.60
C TYR A 299 2.26 34.03 1.78
N GLY A 300 2.98 34.05 2.91
CA GLY A 300 2.60 34.74 4.14
C GLY A 300 2.11 33.78 5.23
N ALA A 301 2.66 33.94 6.42
CA ALA A 301 2.22 33.25 7.63
C ALA A 301 0.78 33.68 8.00
N PRO A 302 0.02 32.82 8.72
CA PRO A 302 -1.30 33.21 9.21
C PRO A 302 -1.19 34.45 10.11
N GLY A 303 -1.84 35.54 9.70
CA GLY A 303 -1.81 36.82 10.41
C GLY A 303 -2.95 36.97 11.41
N ASN A 304 -2.94 38.05 12.18
CA ASN A 304 -3.92 38.33 13.24
C ASN A 304 -5.27 38.89 12.75
N ASP A 305 -5.69 38.51 11.54
CA ASP A 305 -6.94 38.98 10.93
C ASP A 305 -8.08 37.96 11.11
N ALA A 306 -9.35 38.37 11.14
CA ALA A 306 -10.49 37.52 11.47
C ALA A 306 -10.80 36.37 10.48
N ARG A 307 -10.12 36.30 9.32
CA ARG A 307 -10.31 35.24 8.31
C ARG A 307 -9.82 33.86 8.79
N LEU A 308 -10.43 32.77 8.32
CA LEU A 308 -10.06 31.40 8.68
C LEU A 308 -8.65 31.03 8.15
N PRO A 309 -7.67 30.69 9.00
CA PRO A 309 -6.40 30.11 8.55
C PRO A 309 -6.62 28.69 8.03
N VAL A 310 -6.05 28.40 6.85
CA VAL A 310 -6.05 27.06 6.26
C VAL A 310 -4.62 26.65 5.95
N PHE A 311 -4.08 25.72 6.75
CA PHE A 311 -2.75 25.17 6.53
C PHE A 311 -2.81 24.07 5.48
N ALA A 312 -2.05 24.23 4.38
CA ALA A 312 -2.21 23.41 3.19
C ALA A 312 -0.95 22.61 2.83
N PHE A 313 -1.14 21.31 2.56
CA PHE A 313 -0.07 20.37 2.25
C PHE A 313 -0.25 19.76 0.84
N PRO A 314 0.76 19.86 -0.05
CA PRO A 314 0.68 19.33 -1.41
C PRO A 314 0.92 17.82 -1.47
N PHE A 315 0.91 17.26 -2.68
CA PHE A 315 1.30 15.88 -2.96
C PHE A 315 2.82 15.64 -2.83
N ALA A 316 3.23 14.37 -2.90
CA ALA A 316 4.65 13.97 -2.88
C ALA A 316 5.48 14.69 -3.95
N GLY A 317 6.64 15.24 -3.57
CA GLY A 317 7.49 16.08 -4.41
C GLY A 317 6.96 17.48 -4.70
N GLY A 318 5.69 17.75 -4.38
CA GLY A 318 5.11 19.08 -4.46
C GLY A 318 5.65 19.99 -3.36
N GLY A 319 5.88 21.25 -3.69
CA GLY A 319 6.15 22.31 -2.71
C GLY A 319 5.00 23.30 -2.57
N ALA A 320 5.21 24.34 -1.78
CA ALA A 320 4.19 25.35 -1.50
C ALA A 320 3.68 26.03 -2.78
N SER A 321 4.52 26.11 -3.81
CA SER A 321 4.18 26.76 -5.09
C SER A 321 3.07 26.07 -5.89
N VAL A 322 2.71 24.82 -5.57
CA VAL A 322 1.50 24.16 -6.12
C VAL A 322 0.25 25.03 -5.92
N PHE A 323 0.21 25.79 -4.83
CA PHE A 323 -0.90 26.66 -4.46
C PHE A 323 -0.64 28.14 -4.81
N ARG A 324 0.28 28.44 -5.73
CA ARG A 324 0.59 29.82 -6.14
C ARG A 324 -0.69 30.55 -6.56
N GLY A 325 -0.90 31.75 -6.00
CA GLY A 325 -2.06 32.60 -6.25
C GLY A 325 -3.33 32.22 -5.48
N TRP A 326 -3.33 31.12 -4.71
CA TRP A 326 -4.49 30.75 -3.87
C TRP A 326 -4.70 31.75 -2.74
N HIS A 327 -3.63 32.22 -2.11
CA HIS A 327 -3.67 33.27 -1.08
C HIS A 327 -4.37 34.56 -1.57
N GLN A 328 -4.24 34.93 -2.85
CA GLN A 328 -4.92 36.09 -3.44
C GLN A 328 -6.38 35.78 -3.80
N THR A 329 -6.61 34.66 -4.46
CA THR A 329 -7.96 34.29 -4.96
C THR A 329 -8.93 33.89 -3.84
N LEU A 330 -8.40 33.44 -2.70
CA LEU A 330 -9.18 33.09 -1.50
C LEU A 330 -9.13 34.18 -0.43
N ALA A 331 -8.44 35.30 -0.68
CA ALA A 331 -8.15 36.33 0.33
C ALA A 331 -9.41 36.90 1.02
N ASN A 332 -10.56 36.90 0.37
CA ASN A 332 -11.80 37.42 0.98
C ASN A 332 -12.47 36.42 1.93
N ASP A 333 -12.17 35.14 1.76
CA ASP A 333 -12.87 34.03 2.42
C ASP A 333 -12.01 33.42 3.54
N MET A 334 -10.70 33.32 3.33
CA MET A 334 -9.76 32.63 4.21
C MET A 334 -8.31 33.10 4.01
N GLN A 335 -7.46 32.83 5.00
CA GLN A 335 -6.01 32.92 4.88
C GLN A 335 -5.48 31.53 4.47
N PHE A 336 -5.22 31.34 3.18
CA PHE A 336 -4.68 30.07 2.67
C PHE A 336 -3.16 30.06 2.83
N CYS A 337 -2.65 29.18 3.69
CA CYS A 337 -1.26 29.11 4.13
C CYS A 337 -0.61 27.78 3.72
N PRO A 338 -0.08 27.66 2.49
CA PRO A 338 0.74 26.53 2.08
C PRO A 338 1.96 26.36 2.98
N VAL A 339 2.18 25.15 3.48
CA VAL A 339 3.26 24.82 4.40
C VAL A 339 4.38 24.14 3.63
N GLN A 340 5.60 24.67 3.74
CA GLN A 340 6.76 24.09 3.10
C GLN A 340 7.44 23.01 3.98
N LEU A 341 7.69 21.84 3.38
CA LEU A 341 8.51 20.79 3.97
C LEU A 341 9.97 20.91 3.50
N PRO A 342 10.97 20.42 4.27
CA PRO A 342 12.37 20.39 3.86
C PRO A 342 12.62 19.61 2.56
N GLY A 343 13.72 19.94 1.88
CA GLY A 343 14.15 19.31 0.63
C GLY A 343 13.50 19.86 -0.64
N ARG A 344 12.70 20.93 -0.57
CA ARG A 344 12.05 21.48 -1.77
C ARG A 344 11.98 23.01 -1.76
N GLU A 345 11.96 23.58 -2.97
CA GLU A 345 11.90 25.01 -3.25
C GLU A 345 12.85 25.85 -2.37
N GLY A 346 12.35 26.71 -1.46
CA GLY A 346 13.19 27.54 -0.59
C GLY A 346 14.09 26.74 0.35
N PHE A 347 13.74 25.48 0.62
CA PHE A 347 14.47 24.56 1.49
C PHE A 347 15.10 23.41 0.69
N LEU A 348 15.40 23.61 -0.60
CA LEU A 348 15.93 22.57 -1.49
C LEU A 348 17.24 21.93 -0.98
N MET A 349 18.06 22.70 -0.27
CA MET A 349 19.35 22.24 0.25
C MET A 349 19.22 21.46 1.56
N ASP A 350 18.07 21.52 2.22
CA ASP A 350 17.83 20.81 3.46
C ASP A 350 17.57 19.32 3.20
N ALA A 351 17.95 18.47 4.14
CA ALA A 351 17.70 17.05 4.02
C ALA A 351 16.19 16.76 4.03
N PRO A 352 15.65 16.00 3.06
CA PRO A 352 14.23 15.67 3.05
C PRO A 352 13.90 14.72 4.20
N LEU A 353 12.74 14.94 4.80
CA LEU A 353 12.22 14.14 5.91
C LEU A 353 11.80 12.74 5.43
N GLN A 354 12.11 11.71 6.22
CA GLN A 354 12.11 10.30 5.79
C GLN A 354 10.96 9.45 6.37
N SER A 355 10.15 10.01 7.27
CA SER A 355 8.99 9.30 7.84
C SER A 355 7.83 10.25 8.13
N MET A 356 6.60 9.69 8.25
CA MET A 356 5.41 10.49 8.54
C MET A 356 5.50 11.18 9.90
N GLU A 357 6.12 10.53 10.88
CA GLU A 357 6.42 11.10 12.20
C GLU A 357 7.28 12.36 12.09
N GLN A 358 8.31 12.31 11.25
CA GLN A 358 9.17 13.47 11.02
C GLN A 358 8.39 14.61 10.32
N TRP A 359 7.52 14.26 9.37
CA TRP A 359 6.66 15.24 8.70
C TRP A 359 5.71 15.92 9.69
N VAL A 360 5.06 15.15 10.56
CA VAL A 360 4.14 15.66 11.59
C VAL A 360 4.89 16.50 12.60
N ALA A 361 6.04 16.03 13.10
CA ALA A 361 6.87 16.77 14.05
C ALA A 361 7.31 18.12 13.48
N TRP A 362 7.78 18.13 12.22
CA TRP A 362 8.13 19.35 11.52
C TRP A 362 6.93 20.28 11.36
N ALA A 363 5.83 19.79 10.80
CA ALA A 363 4.64 20.61 10.58
C ALA A 363 4.08 21.17 11.91
N MET A 364 4.08 20.37 12.98
CA MET A 364 3.65 20.78 14.31
C MET A 364 4.56 21.87 14.88
N ALA A 365 5.88 21.73 14.78
CA ALA A 365 6.84 22.74 15.22
C ALA A 365 6.68 24.07 14.49
N GLN A 366 6.36 24.01 13.19
CA GLN A 366 6.17 25.20 12.36
C GLN A 366 4.79 25.84 12.51
N ILE A 367 3.73 25.09 12.84
CA ILE A 367 2.35 25.58 12.82
C ILE A 367 1.83 25.93 14.23
N LEU A 368 2.18 25.12 15.24
CA LEU A 368 1.64 25.27 16.60
C LEU A 368 1.92 26.65 17.23
N PRO A 369 3.11 27.27 17.06
CA PRO A 369 3.35 28.62 17.58
C PRO A 369 2.39 29.67 17.00
N HIS A 370 2.08 29.58 15.70
CA HIS A 370 1.11 30.49 15.09
C HIS A 370 -0.31 30.23 15.59
N ILE A 371 -0.71 28.96 15.73
CA ILE A 371 -2.02 28.61 16.32
C ILE A 371 -2.14 29.14 17.76
N ASN A 372 -1.08 29.03 18.56
CA ASN A 372 -1.07 29.49 19.94
C ASN A 372 -1.05 31.02 20.06
N ALA A 373 -0.48 31.71 19.08
CA ALA A 373 -0.50 33.17 19.01
C ALA A 373 -1.86 33.74 18.57
N MET A 374 -2.73 32.93 17.96
CA MET A 374 -4.11 33.32 17.66
C MET A 374 -4.93 33.42 18.96
N ASP A 375 -5.84 34.40 19.02
CA ASP A 375 -6.84 34.51 20.08
C ASP A 375 -7.48 33.13 20.34
N GLY A 376 -7.57 32.73 21.61
CA GLY A 376 -7.74 31.33 22.05
C GLY A 376 -8.98 30.58 21.54
N GLU A 377 -9.92 31.25 20.89
CA GLU A 377 -11.14 30.67 20.30
C GLU A 377 -11.15 30.69 18.77
N ARG A 378 -10.14 31.27 18.10
CA ARG A 378 -10.14 31.42 16.64
C ARG A 378 -9.99 30.04 15.97
N PRO A 379 -10.94 29.63 15.09
CA PRO A 379 -10.83 28.36 14.38
C PRO A 379 -9.73 28.43 13.33
N PHE A 380 -9.14 27.27 13.03
CA PHE A 380 -8.28 27.04 11.88
C PHE A 380 -8.66 25.72 11.22
N ALA A 381 -8.23 25.49 9.99
CA ALA A 381 -8.49 24.26 9.28
C ALA A 381 -7.25 23.74 8.54
N LEU A 382 -7.31 22.47 8.14
CA LEU A 382 -6.23 21.81 7.41
C LEU A 382 -6.72 21.39 6.02
N PHE A 383 -5.84 21.50 5.03
CA PHE A 383 -6.07 21.05 3.67
C PHE A 383 -4.92 20.14 3.23
N GLY A 384 -5.25 19.04 2.57
CA GLY A 384 -4.22 18.20 1.97
C GLY A 384 -4.64 17.52 0.67
N HIS A 385 -3.65 17.26 -0.18
CA HIS A 385 -3.83 16.54 -1.43
C HIS A 385 -2.89 15.34 -1.51
N CYS A 386 -3.41 14.18 -1.93
CA CYS A 386 -2.64 12.93 -2.00
C CYS A 386 -1.88 12.69 -0.66
N LEU A 387 -0.57 12.56 -0.68
CA LEU A 387 0.26 12.34 0.51
C LEU A 387 0.16 13.48 1.55
N GLY A 388 -0.02 14.73 1.11
CA GLY A 388 -0.26 15.85 2.01
C GLY A 388 -1.58 15.74 2.79
N GLY A 389 -2.56 15.00 2.26
CA GLY A 389 -3.79 14.71 3.00
C GLY A 389 -3.57 13.73 4.16
N LEU A 390 -2.67 12.78 4.01
CA LEU A 390 -2.27 11.88 5.10
C LEU A 390 -1.54 12.64 6.20
N LEU A 391 -0.62 13.54 5.81
CA LEU A 391 0.01 14.48 6.75
C LEU A 391 -1.02 15.35 7.47
N ALA A 392 -1.97 15.93 6.73
CA ALA A 392 -3.01 16.77 7.32
C ALA A 392 -3.86 16.01 8.36
N TYR A 393 -4.18 14.75 8.09
CA TYR A 393 -4.91 13.90 9.02
C TYR A 393 -4.09 13.54 10.28
N GLU A 394 -2.84 13.13 10.11
CA GLU A 394 -1.95 12.82 11.24
C GLU A 394 -1.71 14.05 12.13
N LEU A 395 -1.48 15.20 11.48
CA LEU A 395 -1.34 16.47 12.17
C LEU A 395 -2.63 16.87 12.89
N ALA A 396 -3.81 16.63 12.31
CA ALA A 396 -5.08 16.89 12.96
C ALA A 396 -5.23 16.11 14.27
N LEU A 397 -4.80 14.84 14.29
CA LEU A 397 -4.80 14.01 15.50
C LEU A 397 -3.82 14.57 16.55
N ALA A 398 -2.57 14.86 16.14
CA ALA A 398 -1.56 15.41 17.03
C ALA A 398 -1.99 16.76 17.64
N LEU A 399 -2.59 17.64 16.84
CA LEU A 399 -3.12 18.93 17.29
C LEU A 399 -4.33 18.77 18.22
N THR A 400 -5.21 17.80 17.95
CA THR A 400 -6.34 17.48 18.84
C THR A 400 -5.85 16.98 20.19
N GLU A 401 -4.85 16.10 20.23
CA GLU A 401 -4.23 15.61 21.46
C GLU A 401 -3.50 16.72 22.24
N ALA A 402 -2.93 17.70 21.53
CA ALA A 402 -2.35 18.90 22.11
C ALA A 402 -3.40 19.95 22.58
N GLY A 403 -4.70 19.62 22.53
CA GLY A 403 -5.78 20.49 22.97
C GLY A 403 -6.13 21.62 21.98
N ARG A 404 -5.64 21.57 20.74
CA ARG A 404 -5.90 22.54 19.67
C ARG A 404 -6.51 21.84 18.44
N PRO A 405 -7.70 21.22 18.53
CA PRO A 405 -8.29 20.51 17.40
C PRO A 405 -8.58 21.45 16.22
N PRO A 406 -8.35 21.02 14.96
CA PRO A 406 -8.76 21.80 13.80
C PRO A 406 -10.29 21.86 13.69
N ALA A 407 -10.82 22.95 13.15
CA ALA A 407 -12.26 23.12 12.94
C ALA A 407 -12.77 22.36 11.71
N ALA A 408 -11.90 22.03 10.75
CA ALA A 408 -12.21 21.21 9.59
C ALA A 408 -10.96 20.60 8.96
N LEU A 409 -11.17 19.51 8.22
CA LEU A 409 -10.15 18.85 7.40
C LEU A 409 -10.68 18.67 5.96
N TRP A 410 -9.99 19.25 4.98
CA TRP A 410 -10.24 19.01 3.56
C TRP A 410 -9.22 18.03 2.98
N LEU A 411 -9.72 16.96 2.38
CA LEU A 411 -8.93 15.88 1.78
C LEU A 411 -9.25 15.73 0.30
N THR A 412 -8.25 15.83 -0.55
CA THR A 412 -8.43 15.77 -2.01
C THR A 412 -7.53 14.71 -2.61
N ALA A 413 -8.09 13.77 -3.37
CA ALA A 413 -7.34 12.63 -3.93
C ALA A 413 -6.45 11.90 -2.91
N THR A 414 -6.92 11.75 -1.67
CA THR A 414 -6.14 11.20 -0.56
C THR A 414 -6.72 9.85 -0.13
N ASN A 415 -5.89 8.82 -0.14
CA ASN A 415 -6.32 7.51 0.33
C ASN A 415 -6.54 7.50 1.86
N PRO A 416 -7.60 6.86 2.39
CA PRO A 416 -7.76 6.66 3.83
C PRO A 416 -6.60 5.85 4.44
N PRO A 417 -6.15 6.15 5.68
CA PRO A 417 -4.95 5.55 6.27
C PRO A 417 -4.91 4.02 6.42
N HIS A 418 -6.07 3.35 6.50
CA HIS A 418 -6.17 1.88 6.58
C HIS A 418 -6.04 1.21 5.21
N LEU A 419 -6.08 2.00 4.14
CA LEU A 419 -5.85 1.51 2.80
C LEU A 419 -4.37 1.75 2.46
N PRO A 420 -3.63 0.72 2.02
CA PRO A 420 -2.31 0.95 1.45
C PRO A 420 -2.45 1.97 0.33
N LEU A 421 -1.49 2.90 0.17
CA LEU A 421 -1.28 3.54 -1.13
C LEU A 421 -1.32 2.44 -2.20
N SER A 422 -1.83 2.74 -3.40
CA SER A 422 -1.92 1.70 -4.43
C SER A 422 -0.58 0.97 -4.51
N SER A 423 -0.61 -0.34 -4.53
CA SER A 423 0.60 -1.14 -4.34
C SER A 423 1.54 -1.05 -5.53
N MET A 424 1.06 -0.49 -6.65
CA MET A 424 1.88 0.07 -7.72
C MET A 424 2.75 1.23 -7.21
N LEU A 425 2.18 2.23 -6.51
CA LEU A 425 2.99 3.23 -5.79
C LEU A 425 3.85 2.54 -4.74
N ILE A 426 3.31 1.74 -3.81
CA ILE A 426 4.15 1.13 -2.76
C ILE A 426 5.36 0.40 -3.34
N ASN A 427 5.21 -0.35 -4.43
CA ASN A 427 6.33 -0.98 -5.13
C ASN A 427 7.22 0.08 -5.81
N LEU A 428 6.69 0.96 -6.66
CA LEU A 428 7.41 2.10 -7.28
C LEU A 428 8.09 3.05 -6.28
N LEU A 429 7.70 3.04 -5.01
CA LEU A 429 8.13 3.98 -3.98
C LEU A 429 9.04 3.32 -2.92
N GLN A 430 9.07 1.99 -2.85
CA GLN A 430 9.96 1.21 -1.96
C GLN A 430 11.24 0.73 -2.65
N ILE A 431 11.28 0.73 -3.98
CA ILE A 431 12.50 0.44 -4.76
C ILE A 431 13.37 1.70 -4.72
N ALA A 432 14.51 1.65 -4.05
CA ALA A 432 15.45 2.77 -3.96
C ALA A 432 16.83 2.33 -4.47
N PRO A 433 17.60 3.20 -5.17
CA PRO A 433 17.28 4.52 -5.69
C PRO A 433 17.21 4.57 -7.22
N PHE A 434 16.04 4.94 -7.77
CA PHE A 434 15.92 5.35 -9.17
C PHE A 434 16.89 6.48 -9.52
N ASP A 435 17.52 6.42 -10.69
CA ASP A 435 18.25 7.56 -11.24
C ASP A 435 17.26 8.65 -11.74
N HIS A 436 17.78 9.73 -12.34
CA HIS A 436 16.93 10.84 -12.80
C HIS A 436 16.05 10.46 -14.01
N ALA A 437 16.50 9.50 -14.82
CA ALA A 437 15.73 9.00 -15.96
C ALA A 437 14.58 8.10 -15.47
N ASP A 438 14.87 7.22 -14.51
CA ASP A 438 13.87 6.37 -13.87
C ASP A 438 12.79 7.20 -13.17
N LEU A 439 13.17 8.24 -12.41
CA LEU A 439 12.21 9.14 -11.77
C LEU A 439 11.33 9.86 -12.81
N ALA A 440 11.87 10.25 -13.96
CA ALA A 440 11.08 10.88 -15.02
C ALA A 440 10.02 9.91 -15.58
N VAL A 441 10.31 8.62 -15.69
CA VAL A 441 9.34 7.59 -16.08
C VAL A 441 8.24 7.45 -15.03
N VAL A 442 8.61 7.34 -13.75
CA VAL A 442 7.64 7.27 -12.64
C VAL A 442 6.69 8.47 -12.69
N LEU A 443 7.22 9.69 -12.85
CA LEU A 443 6.41 10.89 -12.89
C LEU A 443 5.57 11.03 -14.16
N LYS A 444 6.04 10.51 -15.29
CA LYS A 444 5.25 10.42 -16.52
C LYS A 444 4.05 9.50 -16.35
N VAL A 445 4.25 8.36 -15.67
CA VAL A 445 3.20 7.35 -15.39
C VAL A 445 2.19 7.86 -14.37
N LEU A 446 2.66 8.50 -13.30
CA LEU A 446 1.79 9.12 -12.30
C LEU A 446 1.00 10.31 -12.88
N GLY A 447 1.60 11.02 -13.83
CA GLY A 447 1.05 12.24 -14.41
C GLY A 447 1.33 13.47 -13.53
N GLY A 448 0.90 14.65 -13.98
CA GLY A 448 1.05 15.90 -13.23
C GLY A 448 2.36 16.66 -13.42
N THR A 449 3.40 16.03 -13.97
CA THR A 449 4.68 16.68 -14.30
C THR A 449 4.73 17.08 -15.79
N PRO A 450 4.99 18.35 -16.12
CA PRO A 450 5.08 18.81 -17.51
C PRO A 450 6.19 18.12 -18.32
N PRO A 451 5.98 17.81 -19.62
CA PRO A 451 6.98 17.12 -20.45
C PRO A 451 8.34 17.81 -20.54
N ASP A 452 8.37 19.14 -20.51
CA ASP A 452 9.56 19.97 -20.49
C ASP A 452 10.36 19.84 -19.18
N VAL A 453 9.67 19.65 -18.04
CA VAL A 453 10.31 19.36 -16.75
C VAL A 453 10.87 17.94 -16.73
N LEU A 454 10.13 16.97 -17.26
CA LEU A 454 10.60 15.58 -17.41
C LEU A 454 11.85 15.48 -18.30
N ALA A 455 11.93 16.32 -19.34
CA ALA A 455 13.09 16.38 -20.24
C ALA A 455 14.31 17.12 -19.62
N ALA A 456 14.12 17.89 -18.55
CA ALA A 456 15.16 18.69 -17.92
C ALA A 456 15.93 17.90 -16.84
N SER A 457 16.96 17.15 -17.26
CA SER A 457 17.77 16.30 -16.37
C SER A 457 18.37 17.02 -15.15
N THR A 458 18.67 18.32 -15.25
CA THR A 458 19.18 19.14 -14.13
C THR A 458 18.10 19.40 -13.09
N MET A 459 16.86 19.63 -13.52
CA MET A 459 15.71 19.84 -12.64
C MET A 459 15.29 18.53 -11.98
N MET A 460 15.30 17.42 -12.74
CA MET A 460 15.00 16.10 -12.20
C MET A 460 16.00 15.67 -11.12
N ARG A 461 17.30 15.91 -11.34
CA ARG A 461 18.35 15.68 -10.32
C ARG A 461 18.12 16.47 -9.03
N ALA A 462 17.66 17.71 -9.15
CA ALA A 462 17.45 18.57 -8.00
C ALA A 462 16.32 18.07 -7.09
N VAL A 463 15.25 17.50 -7.66
CA VAL A 463 14.07 17.06 -6.90
C VAL A 463 14.11 15.57 -6.55
N GLN A 464 15.05 14.81 -7.11
CA GLN A 464 15.13 13.35 -6.99
C GLN A 464 15.14 12.86 -5.55
N LYS A 465 16.05 13.41 -4.73
CA LYS A 465 16.21 13.00 -3.32
C LYS A 465 14.92 13.20 -2.52
N THR A 466 14.22 14.29 -2.79
CA THR A 466 12.99 14.66 -2.10
C THR A 466 11.82 13.82 -2.56
N MET A 467 11.71 13.56 -3.86
CA MET A 467 10.70 12.62 -4.37
C MET A 467 10.90 11.23 -3.78
N GLN A 468 12.14 10.71 -3.76
CA GLN A 468 12.45 9.42 -3.15
C GLN A 468 12.05 9.38 -1.66
N ALA A 469 12.39 10.42 -0.90
CA ALA A 469 12.04 10.50 0.51
C ALA A 469 10.53 10.53 0.74
N ASP A 470 9.81 11.40 0.03
CA ASP A 470 8.34 11.52 0.12
C ASP A 470 7.64 10.23 -0.27
N PHE A 471 8.15 9.59 -1.30
CA PHE A 471 7.62 8.33 -1.75
C PHE A 471 7.84 7.23 -0.72
N ALA A 472 9.03 7.14 -0.14
CA ALA A 472 9.30 6.20 0.94
C ALA A 472 8.42 6.45 2.17
N VAL A 473 8.11 7.71 2.49
CA VAL A 473 7.15 8.08 3.55
C VAL A 473 5.77 7.50 3.24
N GLY A 474 5.23 7.78 2.05
CA GLY A 474 3.93 7.28 1.64
C GLY A 474 3.85 5.76 1.64
N ALA A 475 4.89 5.10 1.12
CA ALA A 475 4.89 3.66 0.96
C ALA A 475 5.01 2.88 2.27
N ARG A 476 5.59 3.49 3.31
CA ARG A 476 5.71 2.92 4.65
C ARG A 476 4.53 3.28 5.56
N TYR A 477 3.75 4.28 5.18
CA TYR A 477 2.66 4.79 6.01
C TYR A 477 1.41 3.91 5.87
N GLN A 478 1.01 3.29 6.98
CA GLN A 478 -0.28 2.64 7.17
C GLN A 478 -0.75 2.88 8.61
N ARG A 479 -2.05 3.13 8.77
CA ARG A 479 -2.67 3.31 10.07
C ARG A 479 -3.94 2.50 10.22
N PHE A 480 -3.89 1.56 11.16
CA PHE A 480 -4.97 0.62 11.42
C PHE A 480 -5.86 1.02 12.59
N ASP A 481 -5.40 1.91 13.49
CA ASP A 481 -6.27 2.54 14.48
C ASP A 481 -7.15 3.61 13.81
N ARG A 482 -8.45 3.31 13.68
CA ARG A 482 -9.47 4.19 13.09
C ARG A 482 -9.87 5.31 14.06
N ARG A 483 -8.93 6.19 14.41
CA ARG A 483 -9.23 7.33 15.28
C ARG A 483 -10.09 8.32 14.51
N SER A 484 -11.31 8.51 15.01
CA SER A 484 -12.20 9.53 14.47
C SER A 484 -11.73 10.91 14.90
N LEU A 485 -11.63 11.83 13.95
CA LEU A 485 -11.44 13.25 14.26
C LEU A 485 -12.76 13.85 14.77
N PRO A 486 -12.71 14.80 15.72
CA PRO A 486 -13.89 15.49 16.23
C PRO A 486 -14.44 16.54 15.25
N CYS A 487 -13.70 16.87 14.19
CA CYS A 487 -14.10 17.87 13.20
C CYS A 487 -14.68 17.26 11.91
N PRO A 488 -15.45 18.04 11.14
CA PRO A 488 -15.94 17.62 9.83
C PRO A 488 -14.80 17.33 8.86
N ILE A 489 -14.94 16.23 8.11
CA ILE A 489 -14.05 15.86 7.01
C ILE A 489 -14.78 16.10 5.68
N TYR A 490 -14.18 16.94 4.84
CA TYR A 490 -14.66 17.26 3.51
C TYR A 490 -13.78 16.58 2.46
N THR A 491 -14.38 15.92 1.47
CA THR A 491 -13.62 15.11 0.50
C THR A 491 -13.82 15.58 -0.95
N MET A 492 -12.75 15.52 -1.76
CA MET A 492 -12.83 15.67 -3.22
C MET A 492 -12.15 14.50 -3.93
N ALA A 493 -12.85 13.89 -4.89
CA ALA A 493 -12.33 12.78 -5.69
C ALA A 493 -12.36 13.11 -7.20
N GLY A 494 -11.37 12.65 -7.95
CA GLY A 494 -11.43 12.60 -9.42
C GLY A 494 -12.16 11.33 -9.88
N SER A 495 -13.11 11.44 -10.82
CA SER A 495 -13.82 10.29 -11.41
C SER A 495 -12.88 9.36 -12.18
N ARG A 496 -11.82 9.92 -12.77
CA ARG A 496 -10.79 9.22 -13.56
C ARG A 496 -9.49 9.04 -12.78
N ASP A 497 -9.48 9.38 -11.48
CA ASP A 497 -8.31 9.17 -10.64
C ASP A 497 -8.03 7.66 -10.50
N LYS A 498 -6.91 7.25 -11.09
CA LYS A 498 -6.45 5.85 -11.08
C LYS A 498 -5.72 5.47 -9.80
N LEU A 499 -5.29 6.46 -9.00
CA LEU A 499 -4.55 6.25 -7.76
C LEU A 499 -5.48 6.23 -6.56
N VAL A 500 -6.41 7.20 -6.49
CA VAL A 500 -7.40 7.32 -5.41
C VAL A 500 -8.80 7.45 -5.99
N THR A 501 -9.47 6.30 -6.10
CA THR A 501 -10.82 6.24 -6.65
C THR A 501 -11.85 6.95 -5.75
N PRO A 502 -13.00 7.39 -6.29
CA PRO A 502 -14.10 7.90 -5.48
C PRO A 502 -14.58 6.91 -4.40
N SER A 503 -14.46 5.60 -4.65
CA SER A 503 -14.70 4.56 -3.64
C SER A 503 -13.70 4.61 -2.49
N HIS A 504 -12.41 4.79 -2.76
CA HIS A 504 -11.41 4.95 -1.71
C HIS A 504 -11.71 6.18 -0.85
N MET A 505 -12.05 7.31 -1.48
CA MET A 505 -12.38 8.54 -0.75
C MET A 505 -13.56 8.37 0.23
N ARG A 506 -14.53 7.49 -0.05
CA ARG A 506 -15.62 7.19 0.89
C ARG A 506 -15.15 6.48 2.16
N GLY A 507 -14.01 5.78 2.11
CA GLY A 507 -13.41 5.12 3.27
C GLY A 507 -12.98 6.10 4.38
N TRP A 508 -12.89 7.40 4.08
CA TRP A 508 -12.67 8.43 5.10
C TRP A 508 -13.80 8.53 6.14
N GLN A 509 -14.97 7.94 5.88
CA GLN A 509 -16.08 7.91 6.84
C GLN A 509 -15.67 7.20 8.14
N ALA A 510 -14.76 6.22 8.05
CA ALA A 510 -14.23 5.52 9.21
C ALA A 510 -13.40 6.40 10.16
N TYR A 511 -13.02 7.62 9.73
CA TYR A 511 -12.20 8.56 10.48
C TYR A 511 -12.93 9.88 10.79
N SER A 512 -14.21 9.98 10.45
CA SER A 512 -15.02 11.16 10.73
C SER A 512 -16.13 10.83 11.72
N ALA A 513 -16.30 11.70 12.71
CA ALA A 513 -17.38 11.59 13.69
C ALA A 513 -18.74 12.00 13.11
N THR A 514 -18.73 12.64 11.93
CA THR A 514 -19.91 13.13 11.23
C THR A 514 -19.98 12.53 9.82
N PRO A 515 -21.16 12.53 9.17
CA PRO A 515 -21.25 12.10 7.78
C PRO A 515 -20.31 12.92 6.88
N LEU A 516 -19.57 12.23 6.01
CA LEU A 516 -18.70 12.89 5.05
C LEU A 516 -19.50 13.80 4.12
N THR A 517 -18.97 15.00 3.88
CA THR A 517 -19.42 15.86 2.79
C THR A 517 -18.41 15.79 1.66
N GLY A 518 -18.75 15.08 0.59
CA GLY A 518 -17.83 14.77 -0.51
C GLY A 518 -18.33 15.25 -1.87
N LYS A 519 -17.39 15.57 -2.77
CA LYS A 519 -17.66 15.88 -4.17
C LYS A 519 -16.77 15.06 -5.10
N THR A 520 -17.36 14.45 -6.14
CA THR A 520 -16.60 13.86 -7.24
C THR A 520 -16.63 14.81 -8.43
N ILE A 521 -15.47 15.04 -9.05
CA ILE A 521 -15.30 15.86 -10.24
C ILE A 521 -14.71 15.04 -11.38
N ASP A 522 -14.94 15.46 -12.62
CA ASP A 522 -14.50 14.72 -13.80
C ASP A 522 -13.01 14.95 -14.14
N ALA A 523 -12.14 14.41 -13.29
CA ALA A 523 -10.71 14.70 -13.29
C ALA A 523 -9.84 13.47 -12.96
N GLU A 524 -8.56 13.54 -13.34
CA GLU A 524 -7.50 12.60 -12.95
C GLU A 524 -6.83 13.02 -11.64
N HIS A 525 -5.81 12.31 -11.16
CA HIS A 525 -5.24 12.49 -9.81
C HIS A 525 -4.78 13.93 -9.50
N PHE A 526 -4.03 14.55 -10.42
CA PHE A 526 -3.40 15.86 -10.22
C PHE A 526 -4.30 17.05 -10.59
N PHE A 527 -5.57 17.00 -10.18
CA PHE A 527 -6.59 17.97 -10.61
C PHE A 527 -6.46 19.37 -10.00
N LEU A 528 -5.59 19.61 -9.01
CA LEU A 528 -5.51 20.89 -8.28
C LEU A 528 -5.26 22.10 -9.19
N ARG A 529 -4.53 21.92 -10.29
CA ARG A 529 -4.19 23.02 -11.22
C ARG A 529 -5.32 23.30 -12.21
N GLU A 530 -5.82 22.26 -12.86
CA GLU A 530 -6.86 22.36 -13.89
C GLU A 530 -8.21 22.73 -13.27
N PHE A 531 -8.58 22.08 -12.17
CA PHE A 531 -9.86 22.25 -11.47
C PHE A 531 -9.75 23.13 -10.22
N ARG A 532 -8.83 24.11 -10.26
CA ARG A 532 -8.56 25.02 -9.14
C ARG A 532 -9.82 25.77 -8.69
N VAL A 533 -10.69 26.15 -9.64
CA VAL A 533 -11.88 26.96 -9.36
C VAL A 533 -12.90 26.14 -8.56
N GLU A 534 -13.08 24.87 -8.93
CA GLU A 534 -13.97 23.93 -8.29
C GLU A 534 -13.49 23.56 -6.88
N VAL A 535 -12.18 23.34 -6.71
CA VAL A 535 -11.58 23.10 -5.39
C VAL A 535 -11.77 24.33 -4.50
N GLN A 536 -11.44 25.53 -5.00
CA GLN A 536 -11.64 26.77 -4.25
C GLN A 536 -13.11 27.03 -3.90
N ALA A 537 -14.05 26.75 -4.80
CA ALA A 537 -15.48 26.88 -4.53
C ALA A 537 -15.94 25.98 -3.38
N MET A 538 -15.41 24.74 -3.30
CA MET A 538 -15.65 23.87 -2.15
C MET A 538 -15.13 24.52 -0.85
N LEU A 539 -13.89 25.02 -0.86
CA LEU A 539 -13.30 25.65 0.31
C LEU A 539 -14.14 26.84 0.79
N ARG A 540 -14.54 27.74 -0.12
CA ARG A 540 -15.39 28.90 0.20
C ARG A 540 -16.71 28.50 0.84
N THR A 541 -17.38 27.51 0.27
CA THR A 541 -18.68 27.01 0.74
C THR A 541 -18.59 26.54 2.19
N HIS A 542 -17.54 25.78 2.52
CA HIS A 542 -17.37 25.23 3.87
C HIS A 542 -16.77 26.23 4.86
N ALA A 543 -15.90 27.15 4.41
CA ALA A 543 -15.31 28.18 5.28
C ALA A 543 -16.34 29.13 5.91
N ALA A 544 -17.40 29.46 5.17
CA ALA A 544 -18.52 30.26 5.69
C ALA A 544 -19.23 29.56 6.86
N ALA A 545 -19.43 28.24 6.77
CA ALA A 545 -20.03 27.44 7.83
C ALA A 545 -19.11 27.32 9.05
N ILE A 546 -17.79 27.16 8.83
CA ILE A 546 -16.79 27.04 9.90
C ILE A 546 -16.63 28.34 10.69
N THR A 547 -16.70 29.49 10.02
CA THR A 547 -16.54 30.81 10.65
C THR A 547 -17.83 31.37 11.26
N GLY A 548 -18.93 30.60 11.25
CA GLY A 548 -20.23 31.04 11.78
C GLY A 548 -20.91 32.14 10.97
N LYS A 549 -20.42 32.46 9.76
CA LYS A 549 -21.04 33.45 8.84
C LYS A 549 -22.20 32.86 8.03
N ALA A 550 -23.07 32.06 8.66
CA ALA A 550 -24.37 31.72 8.09
C ALA A 550 -25.31 32.93 8.25
N GLY A 551 -25.07 33.97 7.47
CA GLY A 551 -25.94 35.13 7.38
C GLY A 551 -27.28 34.74 6.78
N HIS A 552 -28.34 35.30 7.36
CA HIS A 552 -29.67 35.40 6.79
C HIS A 552 -29.64 35.59 5.28
N ILE A 553 -30.19 34.61 4.56
CA ILE A 553 -30.76 34.87 3.24
C ILE A 553 -32.21 35.23 3.53
N ALA A 554 -32.51 36.53 3.45
CA ALA A 554 -33.87 37.05 3.41
C ALA A 554 -34.49 36.80 2.02
#